data_AF-M2B760-F1
#
_entry.id   AF-M2B760-F1
#
_cell.length_a   1.000
_cell.length_b   1.000
_cell.length_c   1.000
_cell.angle_alpha   90.00
_cell.angle_beta   90.00
_cell.angle_gamma   90.00
#
_symmetry.space_group_name_H-M   'P 1'
#
loop_
_entity.id
_entity.type
_entity.pdbx_description
1 polymer ?
#
loop_
_entity_poly.entity_id
_entity_poly.type
_entity_poly.pdbx_seq_one_letter_code
_entity_poly.pdbx_strand_id
1 'polypeptide(L)' 'FDGKGDTAYELYDYQTDPNETKNLVSDHPEVVQRLTKILSKYPAPSKRNR' A
#
# COMPACT_ATOMS: atom_id res chain seq x y z
N PHE A 1 6.63 -8.98 -9.35
CA PHE A 1 5.20 -8.87 -9.01
C PHE A 1 4.42 -9.12 -10.29
N ASP A 2 3.79 -10.29 -10.44
CA ASP A 2 2.89 -10.55 -11.56
C ASP A 2 1.60 -9.77 -11.27
N GLY A 3 1.55 -8.53 -11.76
CA GLY A 3 0.52 -7.53 -11.48
C GLY A 3 -0.80 -7.84 -12.19
N LYS A 4 -1.42 -8.96 -11.84
CA LYS A 4 -2.77 -9.35 -12.30
C LYS A 4 -3.74 -9.49 -11.12
N GLY A 5 -3.87 -8.39 -10.40
CA GLY A 5 -5.03 -8.05 -9.60
C GLY A 5 -5.01 -6.54 -9.51
N ASP A 6 -6.12 -5.86 -9.87
CA ASP A 6 -6.31 -4.44 -9.60
C ASP A 6 -6.22 -4.21 -8.10
N THR A 7 -4.99 -4.12 -7.60
CA THR A 7 -4.72 -3.95 -6.18
C THR A 7 -4.80 -2.45 -5.95
N ALA A 8 -6.02 -1.97 -5.67
CA ALA A 8 -6.23 -0.60 -5.27
C ALA A 8 -5.48 -0.40 -3.94
N TYR A 9 -4.44 0.44 -3.97
CA TYR A 9 -3.73 0.82 -2.74
C TYR A 9 -4.61 1.76 -1.92
N GLU A 10 -4.44 1.69 -0.60
CA GLU A 10 -5.06 2.59 0.38
C GLU A 10 -3.95 3.25 1.20
N LEU A 11 -4.15 4.51 1.58
CA LEU A 11 -3.20 5.32 2.32
C LEU A 11 -3.93 5.98 3.49
N TYR A 12 -3.46 5.71 4.70
CA TYR A 12 -4.03 6.23 5.94
C TYR A 12 -2.95 6.96 6.74
N ASP A 13 -3.34 8.02 7.45
CA ASP A 13 -2.47 8.74 8.37
C ASP A 13 -2.88 8.43 9.82
N TYR A 14 -2.13 7.55 10.48
CA TYR A 14 -2.41 7.17 11.87
C TYR A 14 -2.28 8.30 12.90
N GLN A 15 -1.60 9.41 12.57
CA GLN A 15 -1.47 10.53 13.49
C GLN A 15 -2.76 11.33 13.59
N THR A 16 -3.44 11.52 12.47
CA THR A 16 -4.66 12.35 12.37
C THR A 16 -5.93 11.50 12.25
N ASP A 17 -5.82 10.26 11.78
CA ASP A 17 -6.89 9.28 11.59
C ASP A 17 -6.47 7.91 12.14
N PRO A 18 -6.39 7.75 13.48
CA PRO A 18 -5.96 6.50 14.11
C PRO A 18 -6.90 5.31 13.85
N ASN A 19 -8.13 5.58 13.40
CA ASN A 19 -9.14 4.56 13.10
C ASN A 19 -9.27 4.28 11.60
N GLU A 20 -8.36 4.78 10.75
CA GLU A 20 -8.32 4.50 9.31
C GLU A 20 -9.66 4.75 8.59
N THR A 21 -10.35 5.83 8.96
CA THR A 21 -11.67 6.16 8.43
C THR A 21 -11.63 6.86 7.07
N LYS A 22 -10.50 7.48 6.70
CA LYS A 22 -10.35 8.24 5.46
C LYS A 22 -9.15 7.76 4.64
N ASN A 23 -9.45 7.25 3.44
CA ASN A 23 -8.43 6.94 2.45
C ASN A 23 -7.89 8.23 1.79
N LEU A 24 -6.58 8.42 1.83
CA LEU A 24 -5.84 9.60 1.35
C LEU A 24 -5.05 9.35 0.06
N VAL A 25 -5.27 8.22 -0.64
CA VAL A 25 -4.52 7.86 -1.86
C VAL A 25 -4.59 8.92 -2.94
N SER A 26 -5.78 9.46 -3.18
CA SER A 26 -6.00 10.50 -4.20
C SER A 26 -5.41 11.85 -3.79
N ASP A 27 -5.33 12.10 -2.47
CA ASP A 27 -4.83 13.35 -1.90
C ASP A 27 -3.29 13.38 -1.91
N HIS A 28 -2.63 12.22 -1.82
CA HIS A 28 -1.16 12.10 -1.69
C HIS A 28 -0.54 11.03 -2.61
N PRO A 29 -0.60 11.18 -3.94
CA PRO A 29 -0.05 10.20 -4.88
C PRO A 29 1.47 10.03 -4.77
N GLU A 30 2.21 11.06 -4.36
CA GLU A 30 3.66 10.98 -4.15
C GLU A 30 4.05 10.05 -2.99
N VAL A 31 3.22 10.02 -1.93
CA VAL A 31 3.44 9.15 -0.77
C VAL A 31 3.20 7.71 -1.17
N VAL A 32 2.15 7.44 -1.94
CA VAL A 32 1.86 6.12 -2.50
C VAL A 32 3.04 5.61 -3.31
N GLN A 33 3.56 6.40 -4.26
CA GLN A 33 4.72 6.01 -5.07
C GLN A 33 5.96 5.69 -4.22
N ARG A 34 6.24 6.49 -3.19
CA ARG A 34 7.37 6.27 -2.29
C ARG A 34 7.20 4.96 -1.51
N LEU A 35 6.02 4.68 -0.98
CA LEU A 35 5.72 3.45 -0.26
C LEU A 35 5.76 2.22 -1.19
N THR A 36 5.22 2.31 -2.40
CA THR A 36 5.32 1.26 -3.42
C THR A 36 6.77 0.95 -3.77
N LYS A 37 7.64 1.97 -3.86
CA LYS A 37 9.08 1.79 -4.10
C LYS A 37 9.78 1.10 -2.93
N ILE A 38 9.34 1.35 -1.70
CA ILE A 38 9.84 0.64 -0.52
C ILE A 38 9.39 -0.83 -0.56
N LEU A 39 8.10 -1.09 -0.79
CA LEU A 39 7.55 -2.45 -0.92
C LEU A 39 8.27 -3.27 -2.00
N SER A 40 8.62 -2.64 -3.12
CA SER A 40 9.33 -3.29 -4.23
C SER A 40 10.72 -3.82 -3.85
N LYS A 41 11.32 -3.35 -2.74
CA LYS A 41 12.61 -3.84 -2.24
C LYS A 41 12.48 -5.11 -1.39
N TYR A 42 11.30 -5.43 -0.89
CA TYR A 42 11.10 -6.60 -0.07
C TYR A 42 10.86 -7.85 -0.93
N PRO A 43 11.32 -9.03 -0.48
CA PRO A 43 11.03 -10.28 -1.17
C PRO A 43 9.51 -10.50 -1.24
N ALA A 44 9.07 -11.22 -2.27
CA ALA A 44 7.67 -11.55 -2.43
C ALA A 44 7.16 -12.29 -1.17
N PRO A 45 5.90 -12.04 -0.74
CA PRO A 45 5.35 -12.69 0.43
C PRO A 45 5.40 -14.21 0.26
N SER A 46 5.70 -14.92 1.36
CA SER A 46 5.76 -16.38 1.36
C SER A 46 4.44 -16.94 0.87
N LYS A 47 4.49 -17.79 -0.16
CA LYS A 47 3.30 -18.52 -0.61
C LYS A 47 2.98 -19.54 0.48
N ARG A 48 1.78 -19.44 1.03
CA ARG A 48 1.29 -20.44 1.99
C ARG A 48 1.18 -21.78 1.25
N ASN A 49 2.14 -22.68 1.46
CA ASN A 49 2.02 -24.06 1.02
C ASN A 49 0.86 -24.68 1.80
N ARG A 50 -0.19 -25.10 1.09
CA ARG A 50 -1.36 -25.76 1.64
C ARG A 50 -1.17 -27.26 1.63
#